data_AF-A0AA39MBB5-F1
#
_entry.id   AF-A0AA39MBB5-F1
#
_cell.length_a   1.000
_cell.length_b   1.000
_cell.length_c   1.000
_cell.angle_alpha   90.00
_cell.angle_beta   90.00
_cell.angle_gamma   90.00
#
_symmetry.space_group_name_H-M   'P 1'
#
loop_
_entity.id
_entity.type
_entity.pdbx_description
1 polymer ?
#
loop_
_entity_poly.entity_id
_entity_poly.type
_entity_poly.pdbx_seq_one_letter_code
_entity_poly.pdbx_strand_id
1 'polypeptide(L)'
;MDLLPYDLVDHLVQFLPRNDLETITNVACGRPELSNWQLMAEQHLEERYLLDIRIFVQDQNEPKSTAKRMKLEEGEEIDDKNEEIQVYVEKHRFTGELVGPWDFKKLQYASLRDVSISFHPWNVSKKHRPWERQKLLSILSLPVATRTDSSTRSSLSVSSGYHWIPDSRDSRFAELALKMIQVVQKTFAKVDIRMTSNGTNLRIEDFIQDYVDQGTFVEHMRFSCGGFEKQRIFQKGIVSLFKERRRTPLTVQIPDNFLTHHNIQQILEHWKNSDGFVASHKDVSRIDRDTS
;
A
#
# COMPACT_ATOMS: atom_id res chain seq x y z
N MET A 1 32.47 12.04 -12.67
CA MET A 1 31.63 11.60 -11.52
C MET A 1 32.49 10.99 -10.42
N ASP A 2 33.82 11.11 -10.52
CA ASP A 2 34.75 10.21 -9.83
C ASP A 2 35.16 10.79 -8.47
N LEU A 3 34.91 12.09 -8.27
CA LEU A 3 35.17 12.81 -7.01
C LEU A 3 33.88 13.17 -6.27
N LEU A 4 32.78 12.45 -6.52
CA LEU A 4 31.57 12.70 -5.73
C LEU A 4 31.82 12.34 -4.26
N PRO A 5 31.42 13.20 -3.32
CA PRO A 5 31.45 12.88 -1.90
C PRO A 5 30.66 11.62 -1.60
N TYR A 6 31.13 10.87 -0.61
CA TYR A 6 30.53 9.61 -0.17
C TYR A 6 29.01 9.72 0.01
N ASP A 7 28.54 10.73 0.76
CA ASP A 7 27.12 10.92 1.08
C ASP A 7 26.25 11.13 -0.16
N LEU A 8 26.81 11.76 -1.20
CA LEU A 8 26.10 11.97 -2.45
C LEU A 8 26.03 10.67 -3.27
N VAL A 9 27.09 9.87 -3.26
CA VAL A 9 27.09 8.54 -3.90
C VAL A 9 26.07 7.64 -3.20
N ASP A 10 26.06 7.58 -1.87
CA ASP A 10 25.08 6.83 -1.07
C ASP A 10 23.64 7.24 -1.43
N HIS A 11 23.37 8.56 -1.46
CA HIS A 11 22.08 9.09 -1.83
C HIS A 11 21.65 8.76 -3.27
N LEU A 12 22.58 8.67 -4.23
CA LEU A 12 22.26 8.28 -5.60
C LEU A 12 22.03 6.77 -5.70
N VAL A 13 22.93 6.00 -5.09
CA VAL A 13 22.93 4.54 -5.12
C VAL A 13 21.62 4.01 -4.54
N GLN A 14 21.07 4.60 -3.46
CA GLN A 14 19.81 4.16 -2.84
C GLN A 14 18.60 4.05 -3.81
N PHE A 15 18.60 4.81 -4.90
CA PHE A 15 17.52 4.81 -5.89
C PHE A 15 17.75 3.87 -7.07
N LEU A 16 18.95 3.28 -7.17
CA LEU A 16 19.30 2.43 -8.29
C LEU A 16 18.79 1.00 -8.07
N PRO A 17 18.25 0.36 -9.13
CA PRO A 17 17.95 -1.07 -9.12
C PRO A 17 19.17 -1.94 -8.83
N ARG A 18 18.93 -3.16 -8.32
CA ARG A 18 19.99 -4.12 -8.01
C ARG A 18 20.95 -4.37 -9.19
N ASN A 19 20.43 -4.56 -10.41
CA ASN A 19 21.26 -4.82 -11.59
C ASN A 19 22.21 -3.65 -11.92
N ASP A 20 21.75 -2.42 -11.68
CA ASP A 20 22.55 -1.22 -11.90
C ASP A 20 23.67 -1.13 -10.84
N LEU A 21 23.39 -1.55 -9.61
CA LEU A 21 24.42 -1.66 -8.57
C LEU A 21 25.48 -2.71 -8.91
N GLU A 22 25.07 -3.90 -9.36
CA GLU A 22 26.00 -4.94 -9.80
C GLU A 22 26.88 -4.44 -10.96
N THR A 23 26.27 -3.69 -11.89
CA THR A 23 26.99 -3.03 -12.98
C THR A 23 28.00 -2.01 -12.46
N ILE A 24 27.61 -1.17 -11.50
CA ILE A 24 28.51 -0.19 -10.88
C ILE A 24 29.68 -0.88 -10.18
N THR A 25 29.43 -1.91 -9.36
CA THR A 25 30.48 -2.68 -8.69
C THR A 25 31.47 -3.26 -9.70
N ASN A 26 30.97 -3.85 -10.79
CA ASN A 26 31.82 -4.42 -11.84
C ASN A 26 32.63 -3.36 -12.59
N VAL A 27 32.04 -2.20 -12.90
CA VAL A 27 32.72 -1.11 -13.62
C VAL A 27 33.75 -0.40 -12.75
N ALA A 28 33.47 -0.24 -11.45
CA ALA A 28 34.35 0.42 -10.50
C ALA A 28 35.47 -0.49 -9.98
N CYS A 29 35.33 -1.82 -10.13
CA CYS A 29 36.32 -2.79 -9.69
C CYS A 29 37.71 -2.48 -10.26
N GLY A 30 38.68 -2.27 -9.37
CA GLY A 30 40.07 -1.98 -9.72
C GLY A 30 40.34 -0.54 -10.18
N ARG A 31 39.37 0.37 -10.04
CA ARG A 31 39.52 1.81 -10.37
C ARG A 31 39.52 2.66 -9.09
N PRO A 32 40.68 3.12 -8.60
CA PRO A 32 40.78 3.89 -7.36
C PRO A 32 39.90 5.15 -7.35
N GLU A 33 39.75 5.77 -8.52
CA GLU A 33 38.92 6.97 -8.72
C GLU A 33 37.42 6.70 -8.50
N LEU A 34 36.97 5.44 -8.55
CA LEU A 34 35.58 5.04 -8.32
C LEU A 34 35.39 4.24 -7.01
N SER A 35 36.37 4.29 -6.11
CA SER A 35 36.34 3.56 -4.84
C SER A 35 35.07 3.80 -4.02
N ASN A 36 34.59 5.05 -3.92
CA ASN A 36 33.33 5.37 -3.23
C ASN A 36 32.13 4.68 -3.89
N TRP A 37 32.08 4.66 -5.22
CA TRP A 37 31.00 4.01 -5.97
C TRP A 37 31.00 2.50 -5.79
N GLN A 38 32.18 1.87 -5.86
CA GLN A 38 32.33 0.45 -5.60
C GLN A 38 31.85 0.09 -4.19
N LEU A 39 32.36 0.81 -3.18
CA LEU A 39 32.03 0.58 -1.78
C LEU A 39 30.53 0.72 -1.52
N MET A 40 29.89 1.77 -2.06
CA MET A 40 28.44 2.00 -1.86
C MET A 40 27.59 0.97 -2.59
N ALA A 41 27.95 0.61 -3.82
CA ALA A 41 27.23 -0.41 -4.55
C ALA A 41 27.32 -1.77 -3.84
N GLU A 42 28.51 -2.18 -3.39
CA GLU A 42 28.72 -3.41 -2.62
C GLU A 42 27.93 -3.39 -1.30
N GLN A 43 28.03 -2.30 -0.54
CA GLN A 43 27.31 -2.15 0.73
C GLN A 43 25.80 -2.25 0.52
N HIS A 44 25.23 -1.59 -0.49
CA HIS A 44 23.80 -1.72 -0.78
C HIS A 44 23.42 -3.11 -1.32
N LEU A 45 24.27 -3.79 -2.07
CA LEU A 45 24.00 -5.15 -2.53
C LEU A 45 23.92 -6.16 -1.38
N GLU A 46 24.71 -5.96 -0.33
CA GLU A 46 24.77 -6.79 0.87
C GLU A 46 23.70 -6.42 1.90
N GLU A 47 23.52 -5.13 2.16
CA GLU A 47 22.74 -4.62 3.30
C GLU A 47 21.30 -4.31 2.96
N ARG A 48 20.91 -4.19 1.69
CA ARG A 48 19.51 -3.92 1.36
C ARG A 48 18.61 -5.10 1.72
N TYR A 49 17.40 -4.77 2.19
CA TYR A 49 16.36 -5.75 2.48
C TYR A 49 14.96 -5.24 2.15
N LEU A 50 14.05 -6.20 2.03
CA LEU A 50 12.64 -6.00 1.78
C LEU A 50 11.85 -6.10 3.09
N LEU A 51 10.82 -5.28 3.23
CA LEU A 51 9.93 -5.26 4.39
C LEU A 51 8.51 -5.69 4.02
N ASP A 52 7.99 -6.62 4.82
CA ASP A 52 6.58 -6.96 4.85
C ASP A 52 5.97 -6.41 6.13
N ILE A 53 5.02 -5.50 5.98
CA ILE A 53 4.44 -4.71 7.07
C ILE A 53 2.97 -5.08 7.21
N ARG A 54 2.57 -5.50 8.40
CA ARG A 54 1.16 -5.68 8.75
C ARG A 54 0.80 -4.73 9.88
N ILE A 55 -0.12 -3.82 9.61
CA ILE A 55 -0.63 -2.85 10.55
C ILE A 55 -2.06 -3.22 10.88
N PHE A 56 -2.33 -3.32 12.16
CA PHE A 56 -3.68 -3.47 12.70
C PHE A 56 -3.96 -2.24 13.54
N VAL A 57 -5.02 -1.53 13.19
CA VAL A 57 -5.48 -0.38 13.96
C VAL A 57 -6.78 -0.78 14.63
N GLN A 58 -6.83 -0.69 15.95
CA GLN A 58 -7.99 -1.01 16.76
C GLN A 58 -8.56 0.24 17.44
N ASP A 59 -9.87 0.40 17.33
CA ASP A 59 -10.62 1.39 18.11
C ASP A 59 -10.94 0.79 19.50
N GLN A 60 -10.33 1.33 20.57
CA GLN A 60 -10.61 0.86 21.92
C GLN A 60 -11.96 1.37 22.46
N ASN A 61 -12.58 2.35 21.81
CA ASN A 61 -13.87 2.89 22.22
C ASN A 61 -15.03 1.99 21.80
N GLU A 62 -14.80 0.96 20.97
CA GLU A 62 -15.84 -0.02 20.71
C GLU A 62 -16.15 -0.82 22.00
N PRO A 63 -17.39 -0.73 22.50
CA PRO A 63 -17.77 -1.41 23.72
C PRO A 63 -17.64 -2.92 23.52
N LYS A 64 -16.71 -3.54 24.26
CA LYS A 64 -16.42 -4.98 24.23
C LYS A 64 -17.62 -5.89 24.54
N SER A 65 -18.76 -5.34 24.93
CA SER A 65 -20.04 -6.04 25.05
C SER A 65 -21.23 -5.10 24.80
N THR A 66 -22.30 -5.63 24.21
CA THR A 66 -23.61 -4.97 24.08
C THR A 66 -24.16 -4.48 25.43
N ALA A 67 -23.80 -5.13 26.54
CA ALA A 67 -24.18 -4.71 27.89
C ALA A 67 -23.51 -3.40 28.35
N LYS A 68 -22.33 -3.06 27.82
CA LYS A 68 -21.64 -1.81 28.17
C LYS A 68 -22.19 -0.60 27.40
N ARG A 69 -22.85 -0.80 26.25
CA ARG A 69 -23.53 0.28 25.49
C ARG A 69 -24.62 0.96 26.31
N MET A 70 -25.36 0.22 27.13
CA MET A 70 -26.48 0.78 27.92
C MET A 70 -26.03 1.67 29.09
N LYS A 71 -24.76 1.62 29.51
CA LYS A 71 -24.26 2.43 30.63
C LYS A 71 -23.58 3.73 30.20
N LEU A 72 -23.34 3.93 28.91
CA LEU A 72 -22.64 5.13 28.41
C LEU A 72 -23.57 6.37 28.30
N GLU A 73 -24.88 6.20 28.53
CA GLU A 73 -25.84 7.34 28.48
C GLU A 73 -25.77 8.24 29.73
N GLU A 74 -25.02 7.88 30.78
CA GLU A 74 -24.90 8.64 32.04
C GLU A 74 -23.68 9.57 32.14
N GLY A 75 -23.17 10.08 31.02
CA GLY A 75 -22.30 11.27 31.02
C GLY A 75 -20.87 11.10 31.56
N GLU A 76 -20.32 9.88 31.57
CA GLU A 76 -18.88 9.68 31.83
C GLU A 76 -18.05 10.27 30.67
N GLU A 77 -17.16 11.19 31.01
CA GLU A 77 -16.17 11.79 30.11
C GLU A 77 -15.17 10.69 29.67
N ILE A 78 -15.27 10.28 28.40
CA ILE A 78 -14.40 9.25 27.83
C ILE A 78 -12.99 9.83 27.72
N ASP A 79 -12.04 9.26 28.48
CA ASP A 79 -10.63 9.64 28.38
C ASP A 79 -10.14 9.39 26.94
N ASP A 80 -9.79 10.50 26.31
CA ASP A 80 -9.72 10.67 24.86
C ASP A 80 -8.45 10.05 24.25
N LYS A 81 -7.92 8.92 24.74
CA LYS A 81 -6.48 8.64 24.53
C LYS A 81 -5.96 7.35 23.93
N ASN A 82 -6.73 6.29 23.70
CA ASN A 82 -6.07 5.02 23.37
C ASN A 82 -6.54 4.39 22.06
N GLU A 83 -6.11 4.95 20.93
CA GLU A 83 -5.98 4.15 19.71
C GLU A 83 -4.83 3.16 19.92
N GLU A 84 -5.08 1.87 19.71
CA GLU A 84 -4.04 0.85 19.76
C GLU A 84 -3.61 0.49 18.34
N ILE A 85 -2.35 0.76 18.04
CA ILE A 85 -1.74 0.41 16.76
C ILE A 85 -0.79 -0.75 17.00
N GLN A 86 -1.02 -1.86 16.30
CA GLN A 86 -0.15 -3.02 16.30
C GLN A 86 0.53 -3.12 14.95
N VAL A 87 1.85 -3.22 14.96
CA VAL A 87 2.67 -3.28 13.75
C VAL A 87 3.56 -4.52 13.83
N TYR A 88 3.47 -5.35 12.80
CA TYR A 88 4.38 -6.46 12.57
C TYR A 88 5.21 -6.13 11.35
N VAL A 89 6.53 -6.25 11.47
CA VAL A 89 7.45 -6.01 10.36
C VAL A 89 8.40 -7.18 10.22
N GLU A 90 8.30 -7.87 9.10
CA GLU A 90 9.16 -8.99 8.72
C GLU A 90 10.22 -8.48 7.72
N LYS A 91 11.48 -8.85 7.97
CA LYS A 91 12.62 -8.52 7.12
C LYS A 91 12.92 -9.70 6.20
N HIS A 92 13.02 -9.43 4.92
CA HIS A 92 13.39 -10.39 3.88
C HIS A 92 14.64 -9.96 3.13
N ARG A 93 15.44 -10.92 2.68
CA ARG A 93 16.44 -10.67 1.63
C ARG A 93 15.74 -10.43 0.29
N PHE A 94 16.44 -9.84 -0.67
CA PHE A 94 15.92 -9.70 -2.04
C PHE A 94 15.66 -11.03 -2.75
N THR A 95 16.31 -12.11 -2.30
CA THR A 95 16.01 -13.49 -2.72
C THR A 95 14.63 -13.96 -2.25
N GLY A 96 13.96 -13.21 -1.36
CA GLY A 96 12.68 -13.56 -0.74
C GLY A 96 12.82 -14.28 0.60
N GLU A 97 14.04 -14.74 0.95
CA GLU A 97 14.33 -15.46 2.19
C GLU A 97 13.98 -14.60 3.42
N LEU A 98 13.19 -15.16 4.34
CA LEU A 98 12.86 -14.51 5.62
C LEU A 98 14.10 -14.49 6.51
N VAL A 99 14.52 -13.29 6.92
CA VAL A 99 15.64 -13.09 7.86
C VAL A 99 15.14 -13.10 9.30
N GLY A 100 13.92 -12.62 9.54
CA GLY A 100 13.30 -12.55 10.85
C GLY A 100 12.62 -11.19 11.11
N PRO A 101 12.29 -10.86 12.36
CA PRO A 101 11.71 -9.56 12.69
C PRO A 101 12.71 -8.44 12.45
N TRP A 102 12.23 -7.30 11.97
CA TRP A 102 13.08 -6.12 11.77
C TRP A 102 13.31 -5.34 13.07
N ASP A 103 14.53 -4.85 13.25
CA ASP A 103 14.95 -4.10 14.43
C ASP A 103 14.83 -2.57 14.30
N PHE A 104 14.25 -2.09 13.19
CA PHE A 104 14.02 -0.67 12.88
C PHE A 104 15.31 0.16 12.75
N LYS A 105 16.44 -0.49 12.47
CA LYS A 105 17.69 0.18 12.15
C LYS A 105 17.91 0.18 10.65
N LYS A 106 18.86 0.99 10.18
CA LYS A 106 19.34 0.95 8.78
C LYS A 106 18.21 1.23 7.75
N LEU A 107 17.38 2.25 8.02
CA LEU A 107 16.22 2.63 7.19
C LEU A 107 16.57 2.88 5.72
N GLN A 108 17.76 3.43 5.45
CA GLN A 108 18.25 3.73 4.10
C GLN A 108 18.45 2.49 3.22
N TYR A 109 18.48 1.30 3.83
CA TYR A 109 18.63 0.02 3.15
C TYR A 109 17.30 -0.74 3.03
N ALA A 110 16.21 -0.18 3.54
CA ALA A 110 14.91 -0.83 3.58
C ALA A 110 14.04 -0.41 2.38
N SER A 111 13.31 -1.36 1.81
CA SER A 111 12.25 -1.08 0.84
C SER A 111 10.98 -1.86 1.14
N LEU A 112 9.82 -1.27 0.88
CA LEU A 112 8.51 -1.86 1.11
C LEU A 112 8.20 -2.89 0.01
N ARG A 113 7.89 -4.11 0.42
CA ARG A 113 7.45 -5.18 -0.50
C ARG A 113 5.97 -5.44 -0.34
N ASP A 114 5.53 -5.77 0.86
CA ASP A 114 4.12 -5.99 1.17
C ASP A 114 3.70 -5.07 2.31
N VAL A 115 2.63 -4.31 2.12
CA VAL A 115 2.03 -3.48 3.16
C VAL A 115 0.57 -3.84 3.29
N SER A 116 0.17 -4.34 4.44
CA SER A 116 -1.21 -4.67 4.77
C SER A 116 -1.69 -3.81 5.94
N ILE A 117 -2.66 -2.94 5.70
CA ILE A 117 -3.27 -2.07 6.70
C ILE A 117 -4.69 -2.57 6.94
N SER A 118 -4.97 -3.00 8.17
CA SER A 118 -6.25 -3.61 8.54
C SER A 118 -6.89 -2.83 9.69
N PHE A 119 -8.13 -2.41 9.48
CA PHE A 119 -8.94 -1.68 10.43
C PHE A 119 -10.02 -2.63 10.95
N HIS A 120 -9.74 -3.30 12.08
CA HIS A 120 -10.63 -4.30 12.65
C HIS A 120 -10.84 -4.08 14.14
N PRO A 121 -12.06 -4.34 14.65
CA PRO A 121 -12.33 -4.31 16.09
C PRO A 121 -11.80 -5.55 16.84
N TRP A 122 -11.13 -6.47 16.15
CA TRP A 122 -10.79 -7.77 16.71
C TRP A 122 -9.91 -7.67 17.97
N ASN A 123 -10.30 -8.43 18.98
CA ASN A 123 -9.51 -8.67 20.20
C ASN A 123 -8.21 -9.41 19.83
N VAL A 124 -7.16 -8.67 19.47
CA VAL A 124 -5.83 -9.25 19.47
C VAL A 124 -5.45 -9.40 20.95
N SER A 125 -5.66 -10.60 21.49
CA SER A 125 -5.50 -10.94 22.91
C SER A 125 -4.06 -10.85 23.43
N LYS A 126 -3.13 -10.33 22.63
CA LYS A 126 -1.71 -10.23 22.97
C LYS A 126 -1.41 -8.78 23.33
N LYS A 127 -0.83 -8.60 24.53
CA LYS A 127 -0.29 -7.32 25.01
C LYS A 127 0.82 -6.87 24.06
N HIS A 128 0.47 -6.11 23.04
CA HIS A 128 1.44 -5.52 22.14
C HIS A 128 1.90 -4.18 22.67
N ARG A 129 3.15 -3.84 22.39
CA ARG A 129 3.70 -2.53 22.75
C ARG A 129 3.02 -1.47 21.87
N PRO A 130 2.47 -0.39 22.45
CA PRO A 130 1.90 0.69 21.66
C PRO A 130 2.97 1.27 20.74
N TRP A 131 2.58 1.53 19.49
CA TRP A 131 3.45 2.08 18.47
C TRP A 131 3.37 3.60 18.43
N GLU A 132 4.54 4.24 18.27
CA GLU A 132 4.60 5.69 18.06
C GLU A 132 4.18 6.02 16.63
N ARG A 133 3.15 6.86 16.47
CA ARG A 133 2.57 7.22 15.17
C ARG A 133 3.62 7.76 14.19
N GLN A 134 4.51 8.63 14.64
CA GLN A 134 5.54 9.24 13.77
C GLN A 134 6.50 8.19 13.22
N LYS A 135 6.93 7.24 14.05
CA LYS A 135 7.78 6.13 13.64
C LYS A 135 7.10 5.27 12.58
N LEU A 136 5.81 4.98 12.74
CA LEU A 136 5.04 4.23 11.76
C LEU A 136 4.95 4.95 10.40
N LEU A 137 4.62 6.25 10.42
CA LEU A 137 4.54 7.03 9.19
C LEU A 137 5.89 7.11 8.46
N SER A 138 6.99 7.21 9.21
CA SER A 138 8.36 7.17 8.66
C SER A 138 8.71 5.83 8.00
N ILE A 139 8.19 4.71 8.52
CA ILE A 139 8.39 3.39 7.90
C ILE A 139 7.53 3.28 6.64
N LEU A 140 6.30 3.76 6.67
CA LEU A 140 5.39 3.70 5.52
C LEU A 140 5.82 4.63 4.37
N SER A 141 6.64 5.65 4.63
CA SER A 141 7.21 6.52 3.61
C SER A 141 8.44 5.93 2.89
N LEU A 142 8.90 4.74 3.31
CA LEU A 142 10.07 4.09 2.69
C LEU A 142 9.83 3.81 1.19
N PRO A 143 10.91 3.73 0.38
CA PRO A 143 10.83 3.35 -1.02
C PRO A 143 10.12 2.01 -1.23
N VAL A 144 9.30 1.90 -2.27
CA VAL A 144 8.69 0.62 -2.65
C VAL A 144 9.65 -0.17 -3.53
N ALA A 145 9.81 -1.44 -3.23
CA ALA A 145 10.63 -2.35 -4.01
C ALA A 145 10.11 -2.42 -5.45
N THR A 146 11.01 -2.19 -6.40
CA THR A 146 10.67 -2.26 -7.81
C THR A 146 10.74 -3.71 -8.30
N ARG A 147 10.09 -3.99 -9.44
CA ARG A 147 10.11 -5.33 -10.06
C ARG A 147 11.52 -5.80 -10.43
N THR A 148 12.44 -4.87 -10.67
CA THR A 148 13.86 -5.22 -10.94
C THR A 148 14.59 -5.68 -9.69
N ASP A 149 14.09 -5.34 -8.50
CA ASP A 149 14.77 -5.67 -7.27
C ASP A 149 14.28 -7.00 -6.68
N SER A 150 12.98 -7.30 -6.78
CA SER A 150 12.39 -8.50 -6.16
C SER A 150 11.78 -9.47 -7.17
N SER A 151 11.94 -10.78 -6.91
CA SER A 151 11.23 -11.84 -7.64
C SER A 151 9.72 -11.77 -7.43
N THR A 152 9.28 -11.19 -6.31
CA THR A 152 7.87 -10.99 -5.97
C THR A 152 7.43 -9.55 -6.24
N ARG A 153 6.19 -9.40 -6.72
CA ARG A 153 5.58 -8.09 -6.97
C ARG A 153 5.20 -7.42 -5.66
N SER A 154 5.45 -6.12 -5.55
CA SER A 154 5.04 -5.33 -4.39
C SER A 154 3.52 -5.25 -4.28
N SER A 155 3.01 -5.29 -3.05
CA SER A 155 1.57 -5.30 -2.76
C SER A 155 1.21 -4.30 -1.65
N LEU A 156 0.15 -3.53 -1.87
CA LEU A 156 -0.53 -2.73 -0.87
C LEU A 156 -1.95 -3.27 -0.68
N SER A 157 -2.27 -3.70 0.53
CA SER A 157 -3.60 -4.12 0.94
C SER A 157 -4.11 -3.18 2.02
N VAL A 158 -5.31 -2.65 1.83
CA VAL A 158 -5.99 -1.82 2.82
C VAL A 158 -7.37 -2.40 3.04
N SER A 159 -7.69 -2.85 4.25
CA SER A 159 -8.96 -3.50 4.56
C SER A 159 -9.63 -2.95 5.81
N SER A 160 -10.96 -2.83 5.80
CA SER A 160 -11.78 -2.54 6.98
C SER A 160 -12.72 -3.70 7.29
N GLY A 161 -12.98 -3.92 8.58
CA GLY A 161 -13.92 -4.95 9.04
C GLY A 161 -15.38 -4.53 8.86
N TYR A 162 -16.29 -5.51 8.77
CA TYR A 162 -17.73 -5.30 8.52
C TYR A 162 -18.46 -4.36 9.49
N HIS A 163 -17.89 -4.08 10.66
CA HIS A 163 -18.48 -3.20 11.67
C HIS A 163 -17.91 -1.79 11.69
N TRP A 164 -16.98 -1.46 10.79
CA TRP A 164 -16.47 -0.11 10.67
C TRP A 164 -17.54 0.80 10.05
N ILE A 165 -18.28 1.51 10.91
CA ILE A 165 -19.20 2.59 10.51
C ILE A 165 -18.55 3.90 10.98
N PRO A 166 -17.77 4.58 10.13
CA PRO A 166 -17.25 5.90 10.42
C PRO A 166 -18.39 6.93 10.24
N ASP A 167 -19.45 6.83 11.03
CA ASP A 167 -20.53 7.83 11.01
C ASP A 167 -20.11 9.11 11.77
N SER A 168 -19.07 9.05 12.60
CA SER A 168 -18.48 10.24 13.19
C SER A 168 -17.41 10.82 12.25
N ARG A 169 -17.70 12.01 11.72
CA ARG A 169 -16.72 12.88 11.03
C ARG A 169 -15.47 13.19 11.86
N ASP A 170 -15.47 12.85 13.14
CA ASP A 170 -14.42 13.09 14.14
C ASP A 170 -13.67 11.82 14.57
N SER A 171 -13.79 10.71 13.83
CA SER A 171 -12.99 9.52 14.15
C SER A 171 -11.52 9.78 13.81
N ARG A 172 -10.71 10.15 14.80
CA ARG A 172 -9.23 10.26 14.72
C ARG A 172 -8.60 9.00 14.12
N PHE A 173 -9.26 7.86 14.29
CA PHE A 173 -8.93 6.60 13.65
C PHE A 173 -9.01 6.67 12.11
N ALA A 174 -10.09 7.25 11.56
CA ALA A 174 -10.22 7.46 10.12
C ALA A 174 -9.17 8.46 9.60
N GLU A 175 -8.82 9.47 10.40
CA GLU A 175 -7.73 10.40 10.08
C GLU A 175 -6.37 9.70 10.05
N LEU A 176 -6.09 8.85 11.04
CA LEU A 176 -4.87 8.06 11.10
C LEU A 176 -4.79 7.07 9.94
N ALA A 177 -5.87 6.35 9.65
CA ALA A 177 -6.00 5.45 8.52
C ALA A 177 -5.62 6.16 7.22
N LEU A 178 -6.22 7.32 7.00
CA LEU A 178 -5.94 8.13 5.83
C LEU A 178 -4.49 8.61 5.81
N LYS A 179 -3.96 9.10 6.93
CA LYS A 179 -2.55 9.52 7.02
C LYS A 179 -1.60 8.40 6.65
N MET A 180 -1.83 7.17 7.15
CA MET A 180 -1.04 6.00 6.79
C MET A 180 -1.10 5.74 5.28
N ILE A 181 -2.30 5.74 4.70
CA ILE A 181 -2.49 5.49 3.27
C ILE A 181 -1.84 6.61 2.42
N GLN A 182 -1.91 7.86 2.86
CA GLN A 182 -1.35 9.02 2.14
C GLN A 182 0.17 9.07 2.14
N VAL A 183 0.83 8.59 3.21
CA VAL A 183 2.31 8.56 3.26
C VAL A 183 2.91 7.38 2.51
N VAL A 184 2.12 6.33 2.25
CA VAL A 184 2.56 5.18 1.46
C VAL A 184 2.81 5.62 0.01
N GLN A 185 3.96 5.26 -0.53
CA GLN A 185 4.28 5.59 -1.92
C GLN A 185 3.33 4.88 -2.89
N LYS A 186 2.95 5.55 -3.98
CA LYS A 186 1.92 5.11 -4.93
C LYS A 186 2.49 4.26 -6.09
N THR A 187 3.45 3.40 -5.78
CA THR A 187 4.26 2.66 -6.77
C THR A 187 4.19 1.14 -6.63
N PHE A 188 3.23 0.62 -5.84
CA PHE A 188 3.02 -0.82 -5.70
C PHE A 188 2.43 -1.41 -6.97
N ALA A 189 2.89 -2.60 -7.34
CA ALA A 189 2.39 -3.32 -8.51
C ALA A 189 0.98 -3.90 -8.29
N LYS A 190 0.65 -4.26 -7.04
CA LYS A 190 -0.66 -4.77 -6.64
C LYS A 190 -1.28 -3.87 -5.58
N VAL A 191 -2.53 -3.51 -5.76
CA VAL A 191 -3.30 -2.72 -4.82
C VAL A 191 -4.64 -3.41 -4.56
N ASP A 192 -4.96 -3.70 -3.30
CA ASP A 192 -6.24 -4.27 -2.88
C ASP A 192 -6.86 -3.39 -1.80
N ILE A 193 -7.99 -2.75 -2.09
CA ILE A 193 -8.69 -1.85 -1.17
C ILE A 193 -10.08 -2.43 -0.88
N ARG A 194 -10.28 -2.92 0.34
CA ARG A 194 -11.51 -3.56 0.82
C ARG A 194 -12.13 -2.77 1.96
N MET A 195 -13.03 -1.85 1.64
CA MET A 195 -13.71 -1.00 2.63
C MET A 195 -15.20 -1.36 2.70
N THR A 196 -15.70 -1.61 3.91
CA THR A 196 -17.06 -2.10 4.17
C THR A 196 -18.07 -1.00 4.50
N SER A 197 -17.64 0.25 4.70
CA SER A 197 -18.50 1.29 5.28
C SER A 197 -19.54 1.86 4.32
N ASN A 198 -20.77 2.03 4.81
CA ASN A 198 -21.84 2.78 4.15
C ASN A 198 -21.63 4.31 4.13
N GLY A 199 -20.49 4.79 4.63
CA GLY A 199 -20.11 6.21 4.65
C GLY A 199 -19.11 6.53 3.54
N THR A 200 -19.44 7.51 2.70
CA THR A 200 -18.54 8.09 1.71
C THR A 200 -17.40 8.82 2.40
N ASN A 201 -16.25 8.15 2.56
CA ASN A 201 -15.02 8.87 2.87
C ASN A 201 -14.42 9.39 1.57
N LEU A 202 -14.83 10.58 1.14
CA LEU A 202 -14.35 11.28 -0.06
C LEU A 202 -12.81 11.26 -0.18
N ARG A 203 -12.09 11.21 0.95
CA ARG A 203 -10.63 11.21 0.97
C ARG A 203 -10.00 9.89 0.53
N ILE A 204 -10.69 8.75 0.71
CA ILE A 204 -10.24 7.46 0.17
C ILE A 204 -10.43 7.44 -1.35
N GLU A 205 -11.51 8.05 -1.85
CA GLU A 205 -11.72 8.19 -3.29
C GLU A 205 -10.60 9.00 -3.94
N ASP A 206 -10.19 10.11 -3.30
CA ASP A 206 -9.07 10.93 -3.77
C ASP A 206 -7.75 10.15 -3.75
N PHE A 207 -7.50 9.32 -2.73
CA PHE A 207 -6.33 8.44 -2.72
C PHE A 207 -6.36 7.44 -3.88
N ILE A 208 -7.50 6.79 -4.13
CA ILE A 208 -7.66 5.84 -5.24
C ILE A 208 -7.41 6.55 -6.57
N GLN A 209 -8.00 7.73 -6.74
CA GLN A 209 -7.82 8.56 -7.92
C GLN A 209 -6.34 8.88 -8.14
N ASP A 210 -5.65 9.37 -7.11
CA ASP A 210 -4.24 9.68 -7.19
C ASP A 210 -3.41 8.44 -7.56
N TYR A 211 -3.79 7.26 -7.04
CA TYR A 211 -3.09 6.01 -7.35
C TYR A 211 -3.27 5.61 -8.81
N VAL A 212 -4.46 5.79 -9.34
CA VAL A 212 -4.77 5.55 -10.75
C VAL A 212 -4.00 6.51 -11.65
N ASP A 213 -4.00 7.80 -11.31
CA ASP A 213 -3.37 8.87 -12.10
C ASP A 213 -1.83 8.77 -12.08
N GLN A 214 -1.23 8.39 -10.94
CA GLN A 214 0.23 8.28 -10.79
C GLN A 214 0.77 6.88 -11.12
N GLY A 215 -0.10 5.87 -11.08
CA GLY A 215 0.27 4.46 -11.00
C GLY A 215 0.68 3.85 -12.33
N THR A 216 1.76 4.34 -12.95
CA THR A 216 2.38 3.71 -14.13
C THR A 216 2.83 2.26 -13.85
N PHE A 217 3.07 1.93 -12.59
CA PHE A 217 3.55 0.61 -12.15
C PHE A 217 2.44 -0.36 -11.71
N VAL A 218 1.18 0.08 -11.63
CA VAL A 218 0.07 -0.78 -11.19
C VAL A 218 -0.27 -1.79 -12.27
N GLU A 219 -0.22 -3.05 -11.89
CA GLU A 219 -0.54 -4.20 -12.74
C GLU A 219 -1.84 -4.88 -12.28
N HIS A 220 -2.13 -4.83 -10.98
CA HIS A 220 -3.36 -5.38 -10.41
C HIS A 220 -3.98 -4.41 -9.41
N MET A 221 -5.27 -4.17 -9.56
CA MET A 221 -6.02 -3.27 -8.70
C MET A 221 -7.36 -3.90 -8.37
N ARG A 222 -7.64 -4.11 -7.08
CA ARG A 222 -8.90 -4.65 -6.60
C ARG A 222 -9.57 -3.65 -5.69
N PHE A 223 -10.84 -3.40 -5.95
CA PHE A 223 -11.69 -2.59 -5.10
C PHE A 223 -12.85 -3.43 -4.60
N SER A 224 -13.10 -3.37 -3.29
CA SER A 224 -14.29 -3.93 -2.67
C SER A 224 -14.81 -2.91 -1.68
N CYS A 225 -15.62 -1.99 -2.17
CA CYS A 225 -16.00 -0.78 -1.45
C CYS A 225 -17.53 -0.69 -1.37
N GLY A 226 -18.10 -0.86 -0.18
CA GLY A 226 -19.53 -0.64 0.08
C GLY A 226 -19.86 0.86 0.10
N GLY A 227 -21.07 1.27 -0.30
CA GLY A 227 -21.61 2.59 0.05
C GLY A 227 -21.01 3.87 -0.57
N PHE A 228 -19.93 3.81 -1.34
CA PHE A 228 -19.39 5.03 -1.99
C PHE A 228 -20.39 5.63 -2.98
N GLU A 229 -20.24 6.92 -3.31
CA GLU A 229 -20.80 7.49 -4.53
C GLU A 229 -20.06 6.84 -5.70
N LYS A 230 -20.45 5.60 -5.99
CA LYS A 230 -19.79 4.64 -6.90
C LYS A 230 -19.41 5.26 -8.23
N GLN A 231 -20.14 6.29 -8.62
CA GLN A 231 -19.98 7.03 -9.86
C GLN A 231 -18.70 7.88 -9.90
N ARG A 232 -18.25 8.53 -8.80
CA ARG A 232 -17.06 9.42 -8.86
C ARG A 232 -15.76 8.65 -9.07
N ILE A 233 -15.46 7.66 -8.22
CA ILE A 233 -14.26 6.80 -8.38
C ILE A 233 -14.28 6.13 -9.76
N PHE A 234 -15.44 5.63 -10.17
CA PHE A 234 -15.57 4.96 -11.45
C PHE A 234 -15.31 5.91 -12.61
N GLN A 235 -15.93 7.09 -12.64
CA GLN A 235 -15.83 8.04 -13.75
C GLN A 235 -14.47 8.74 -13.83
N LYS A 236 -13.89 9.13 -12.69
CA LYS A 236 -12.61 9.84 -12.69
C LYS A 236 -11.42 8.89 -12.71
N GLY A 237 -11.52 7.76 -12.02
CA GLY A 237 -10.40 6.84 -11.83
C GLY A 237 -10.44 5.73 -12.86
N ILE A 238 -11.48 4.89 -12.83
CA ILE A 238 -11.50 3.69 -13.67
C ILE A 238 -11.62 4.05 -15.16
N VAL A 239 -12.51 4.97 -15.51
CA VAL A 239 -12.74 5.36 -16.89
C VAL A 239 -11.53 6.08 -17.50
N SER A 240 -10.75 6.84 -16.71
CA SER A 240 -9.54 7.51 -17.22
C SER A 240 -8.48 6.51 -17.64
N LEU A 241 -8.38 5.35 -16.98
CA LEU A 241 -7.43 4.29 -17.34
C LEU A 241 -7.63 3.75 -18.75
N PHE A 242 -8.85 3.84 -19.30
CA PHE A 242 -9.16 3.37 -20.66
C PHE A 242 -8.84 4.40 -21.75
N LYS A 243 -8.49 5.64 -21.38
CA LYS A 243 -8.14 6.70 -22.34
C LYS A 243 -6.67 6.64 -22.77
N GLU A 244 -5.78 6.18 -21.89
CA GLU A 244 -4.34 6.28 -22.08
C GLU A 244 -3.67 4.93 -22.37
N ARG A 245 -2.68 4.94 -23.26
CA ARG A 245 -1.89 3.76 -23.56
C ARG A 245 -0.92 3.45 -22.43
N ARG A 246 -1.17 2.36 -21.71
CA ARG A 246 -0.26 1.86 -20.66
C ARG A 246 0.83 0.97 -21.25
N ARG A 247 2.05 1.08 -20.72
CA ARG A 247 3.16 0.16 -21.05
C ARG A 247 2.96 -1.23 -20.45
N THR A 248 2.30 -1.29 -19.30
CA THR A 248 2.02 -2.51 -18.53
C THR A 248 0.52 -2.78 -18.51
N PRO A 249 0.08 -4.03 -18.76
CA PRO A 249 -1.32 -4.40 -18.61
C PRO A 249 -1.80 -4.18 -17.17
N LEU A 250 -2.99 -3.60 -17.03
CA LEU A 250 -3.65 -3.40 -15.76
C LEU A 250 -4.90 -4.29 -15.67
N THR A 251 -4.97 -5.11 -14.62
CA THR A 251 -6.18 -5.85 -14.27
C THR A 251 -6.91 -5.09 -13.17
N VAL A 252 -8.14 -4.66 -13.44
CA VAL A 252 -9.00 -4.01 -12.45
C VAL A 252 -10.13 -4.95 -12.06
N GLN A 253 -10.24 -5.27 -10.77
CA GLN A 253 -11.35 -6.01 -10.18
C GLN A 253 -12.26 -5.04 -9.43
N ILE A 254 -13.52 -5.00 -9.84
CA ILE A 254 -14.53 -4.08 -9.32
C ILE A 254 -15.74 -4.92 -8.90
N PRO A 255 -16.47 -4.58 -7.82
CA PRO A 255 -17.65 -5.34 -7.42
C PRO A 255 -18.76 -5.21 -8.48
N ASP A 256 -19.55 -6.27 -8.67
CA ASP A 256 -20.61 -6.33 -9.69
C ASP A 256 -21.59 -5.15 -9.63
N ASN A 257 -21.85 -4.65 -8.42
CA ASN A 257 -22.76 -3.55 -8.18
C ASN A 257 -22.24 -2.16 -8.59
N PHE A 258 -21.03 -2.06 -9.17
CA PHE A 258 -20.50 -0.85 -9.83
C PHE A 258 -20.71 -0.87 -11.34
N LEU A 259 -20.95 -2.03 -11.94
CA LEU A 259 -21.13 -2.18 -13.39
C LEU A 259 -22.58 -1.88 -13.80
N THR A 260 -23.02 -0.65 -13.55
CA THR A 260 -24.31 -0.18 -14.09
C THR A 260 -24.23 -0.10 -15.61
N HIS A 261 -25.37 -0.19 -16.30
CA HIS A 261 -25.42 -0.05 -17.76
C HIS A 261 -24.75 1.25 -18.24
N HIS A 262 -24.99 2.37 -17.55
CA HIS A 262 -24.37 3.65 -17.84
C HIS A 262 -22.84 3.61 -17.73
N ASN A 263 -22.33 3.01 -16.65
CA ASN A 263 -20.89 2.87 -16.40
C ASN A 263 -20.21 2.00 -17.46
N ILE A 264 -20.85 0.89 -17.87
CA ILE A 264 -20.36 0.03 -18.96
C ILE A 264 -20.32 0.81 -20.27
N GLN A 265 -21.38 1.57 -20.60
CA GLN A 265 -21.40 2.41 -21.81
C GLN A 265 -20.24 3.42 -21.82
N GLN A 266 -19.96 4.09 -20.70
CA GLN A 266 -18.83 5.01 -20.61
C GLN A 266 -17.48 4.31 -20.82
N ILE A 267 -17.26 3.13 -20.21
CA ILE A 267 -16.04 2.33 -20.48
C ILE A 267 -15.94 2.02 -21.96
N LEU A 268 -17.03 1.54 -22.59
CA LEU A 268 -17.03 1.17 -24.01
C LEU A 268 -16.77 2.37 -24.92
N GLU A 269 -17.33 3.54 -24.61
CA GLU A 269 -17.10 4.78 -25.35
C GLU A 269 -15.64 5.24 -25.24
N HIS A 270 -15.08 5.27 -24.04
CA HIS A 270 -13.68 5.63 -23.83
C HIS A 270 -12.71 4.63 -24.46
N TRP A 271 -13.04 3.34 -24.37
CA TRP A 271 -12.26 2.28 -24.98
C TRP A 271 -12.34 2.28 -26.51
N LYS A 272 -13.51 2.55 -27.11
CA LYS A 272 -13.65 2.71 -28.58
C LYS A 272 -12.80 3.87 -29.12
N ASN A 273 -12.62 4.89 -28.29
CA ASN A 273 -11.80 6.06 -28.61
C ASN A 273 -10.31 5.86 -28.26
N SER A 274 -9.94 4.75 -27.64
CA SER A 274 -8.54 4.39 -27.40
C SER A 274 -7.99 3.52 -28.53
N ASP A 275 -6.68 3.31 -28.53
CA ASP A 275 -5.94 2.54 -29.54
C ASP A 275 -6.17 1.01 -29.44
N GLY A 276 -7.09 0.56 -28.60
CA GLY A 276 -7.98 -0.56 -28.92
C GLY A 276 -7.37 -1.96 -29.00
N PHE A 277 -6.40 -2.33 -28.16
CA PHE A 277 -5.92 -3.73 -28.14
C PHE A 277 -6.66 -4.59 -27.11
N VAL A 278 -7.48 -5.56 -27.57
CA VAL A 278 -8.06 -6.62 -26.72
C VAL A 278 -7.08 -7.77 -26.61
N ALA A 279 -6.46 -7.95 -25.44
CA ALA A 279 -5.92 -9.25 -25.09
C ALA A 279 -7.08 -10.11 -24.55
N SER A 280 -7.62 -11.00 -25.37
CA SER A 280 -8.60 -11.98 -24.88
C SER A 280 -7.87 -12.98 -23.97
N HIS A 281 -7.86 -12.73 -22.66
CA HIS A 281 -7.51 -13.76 -21.69
C HIS A 281 -8.76 -14.60 -21.38
N LYS A 282 -8.71 -15.86 -21.81
CA LYS A 282 -9.77 -16.87 -21.61
C LYS A 282 -9.78 -17.48 -20.20
N ASP A 283 -9.17 -16.84 -19.22
CA ASP A 283 -9.22 -17.31 -17.83
C ASP A 283 -10.37 -16.64 -17.09
N VAL A 284 -11.58 -17.13 -17.36
CA VAL A 284 -12.69 -17.02 -16.42
C VAL A 284 -12.45 -18.07 -15.34
N SER A 285 -11.51 -17.81 -14.42
CA SER A 285 -11.45 -18.59 -13.19
C SER A 285 -12.73 -18.30 -12.41
N ARG A 286 -13.53 -19.35 -12.19
CA ARG A 286 -14.61 -19.35 -11.21
C ARG A 286 -14.03 -18.83 -9.90
N ILE A 287 -14.50 -17.67 -9.45
CA ILE A 287 -14.32 -17.25 -8.07
C ILE A 287 -15.14 -18.25 -7.26
N ASP A 288 -14.47 -19.26 -6.71
CA ASP A 288 -15.06 -20.18 -5.75
C ASP A 288 -15.60 -19.35 -4.58
N ARG A 289 -16.92 -19.41 -4.41
CA ARG A 289 -17.63 -18.88 -3.24
C ARG A 289 -17.43 -19.86 -2.08
N ASP A 290 -16.21 -20.02 -1.62
CA ASP A 290 -15.92 -20.75 -0.38
C ASP A 290 -15.28 -19.80 0.62
N THR A 291 -16.14 -19.20 1.45
CA THR A 291 -15.91 -19.00 2.89
C THR A 291 -17.24 -18.60 3.52
N SER A 292 -17.84 -19.57 4.22
CA SER A 292 -18.70 -19.32 5.39
C SER A 292 -17.83 -18.93 6.59
#